data_AF-A0AAV5S7H5-F1
#
_entry.id   AF-A0AAV5S7H5-F1
#
_cell.length_a   1.000
_cell.length_b   1.000
_cell.length_c   1.000
_cell.angle_alpha   90.00
_cell.angle_beta   90.00
_cell.angle_gamma   90.00
#
_symmetry.space_group_name_H-M   'P 1'
#
loop_
_entity.id
_entity.type
_entity.pdbx_description
1 polymer ?
#
loop_
_entity_poly.entity_id
_entity_poly.type
_entity_poly.pdbx_seq_one_letter_code
_entity_poly.pdbx_strand_id
1 'polypeptide(L)' 'MRGNTFSKNHTSLTADDEKFWEISWDEMQMHDLPAMIDYVLTETNQSSLYYIGHSQGTLTMFSRLSLDPN' A
#
# COMPACT_ATOMS: atom_id res chain seq x y z
N MET A 1 -3.21 1.41 -2.28
CA MET A 1 -2.54 1.68 -3.57
C MET A 1 -2.78 3.11 -3.98
N ARG A 2 -1.87 4.00 -3.60
CA ARG A 2 -1.85 5.44 -3.93
C ARG A 2 -1.90 5.68 -5.45
N GLY A 3 -2.53 6.78 -5.85
CA GLY A 3 -2.61 7.21 -7.25
C GLY A 3 -3.79 6.66 -8.07
N ASN A 4 -4.49 5.62 -7.61
CA ASN A 4 -5.69 5.11 -8.31
C ASN A 4 -6.91 6.04 -8.14
N THR A 5 -7.97 5.84 -8.92
CA THR A 5 -9.21 6.65 -8.90
C THR A 5 -9.74 7.00 -7.50
N PHE A 6 -9.66 6.08 -6.54
CA PHE A 6 -10.19 6.21 -5.18
C PHE A 6 -9.12 6.54 -4.13
N SER A 7 -7.86 6.76 -4.54
CA SER A 7 -6.73 6.96 -3.62
C SER A 7 -5.81 8.08 -4.11
N LYS A 8 -6.39 9.25 -4.40
CA LYS A 8 -5.66 10.46 -4.86
C LYS A 8 -5.58 11.60 -3.83
N ASN A 9 -5.88 11.34 -2.57
CA ASN A 9 -5.75 12.36 -1.53
C ASN A 9 -4.35 12.29 -0.89
N HIS A 10 -3.80 13.45 -0.51
CA HIS A 10 -2.54 13.55 0.21
C HIS A 10 -2.64 14.65 1.27
N THR A 11 -1.91 14.51 2.38
CA THR A 11 -2.04 15.42 3.53
C THR A 11 -1.53 16.84 3.25
N SER A 12 -0.59 16.99 2.32
CA SER A 12 0.06 18.26 2.00
C SER A 12 0.20 18.57 0.49
N LEU A 13 -0.16 17.64 -0.38
CA LEU A 13 0.01 17.75 -1.84
C LEU A 13 -1.35 17.57 -2.51
N THR A 14 -1.47 18.06 -3.73
CA THR A 14 -2.63 17.87 -4.60
C THR A 14 -2.25 17.02 -5.80
N ALA A 15 -3.24 16.47 -6.49
CA ALA A 15 -3.00 15.69 -7.71
C ALA A 15 -2.44 16.53 -8.88
N ASP A 16 -2.42 17.86 -8.76
CA ASP A 16 -1.81 18.76 -9.73
C ASP A 16 -0.30 18.96 -9.49
N ASP A 17 0.20 18.59 -8.30
CA ASP A 17 1.62 18.66 -7.97
C ASP A 17 2.39 17.49 -8.60
N GLU A 18 3.47 17.73 -9.34
CA GLU A 18 4.28 16.65 -9.94
C GLU A 18 4.80 15.66 -8.89
N LYS A 19 5.21 16.18 -7.73
CA LYS A 19 5.69 15.39 -6.58
C LYS A 19 4.66 14.41 -6.03
N PHE A 20 3.36 14.66 -6.25
CA PHE A 20 2.30 13.72 -5.87
C PHE A 20 2.46 12.40 -6.63
N TRP A 21 2.94 12.48 -7.87
CA TRP A 21 3.07 11.35 -8.79
C TRP A 21 4.47 10.74 -8.83
N GLU A 22 5.41 11.25 -8.02
CA GLU A 22 6.71 10.62 -7.77
C GLU A 22 6.54 9.37 -6.89
N ILE A 23 5.83 8.38 -7.42
CA ILE A 23 5.46 7.13 -6.75
C ILE A 23 5.66 5.94 -7.69
N SER A 24 5.96 4.79 -7.10
CA SER A 24 6.08 3.51 -7.77
C SER A 24 5.51 2.40 -6.90
N TRP A 25 5.71 1.14 -7.32
CA TRP A 25 5.34 -0.02 -6.51
C TRP A 25 6.21 -0.13 -5.24
N ASP A 26 7.40 0.49 -5.20
CA ASP A 26 8.26 0.52 -4.01
C ASP A 26 7.61 1.29 -2.85
N GLU A 27 7.03 2.47 -3.12
CA GLU A 27 6.29 3.22 -2.11
C GLU A 27 5.04 2.46 -1.64
N MET A 28 4.41 1.70 -2.55
CA MET A 28 3.24 0.89 -2.22
C MET A 28 3.57 -0.29 -1.30
N GLN A 29 4.69 -0.98 -1.52
CA GLN A 29 5.10 -2.06 -0.61
C GLN A 29 5.57 -1.51 0.73
N MET A 30 6.27 -0.37 0.73
CA MET A 30 6.87 0.19 1.94
C MET A 30 5.85 0.86 2.85
N HIS A 31 4.81 1.47 2.29
CA HIS A 31 3.88 2.32 3.04
C HIS A 31 2.43 1.89 2.91
N ASP A 32 1.94 1.60 1.71
CA ASP A 32 0.53 1.31 1.53
C ASP A 32 0.15 -0.04 2.15
N LEU A 33 0.90 -1.09 1.84
CA LEU A 33 0.59 -2.44 2.33
C LEU A 33 0.57 -2.51 3.86
N PRO A 34 1.61 -2.06 4.60
CA PRO A 34 1.59 -2.03 6.06
C PRO A 34 0.40 -1.23 6.60
N ALA A 35 0.17 -0.01 6.11
CA ALA A 35 -0.92 0.83 6.60
C ALA A 35 -2.31 0.19 6.37
N MET A 36 -2.52 -0.48 5.24
CA MET A 36 -3.77 -1.19 4.95
C MET A 36 -3.94 -2.44 5.83
N ILE A 37 -2.89 -3.24 6.01
CA ILE A 37 -2.92 -4.47 6.81
C ILE A 37 -3.14 -4.13 8.28
N ASP A 38 -2.35 -3.20 8.83
CA ASP A 38 -2.44 -2.77 10.23
C ASP A 38 -3.82 -2.23 10.55
N TYR A 39 -4.38 -1.42 9.65
CA TYR A 39 -5.74 -0.90 9.80
C TYR A 39 -6.77 -2.03 9.87
N VAL A 40 -6.72 -3.00 8.94
CA VAL A 40 -7.67 -4.12 8.91
C VAL A 40 -7.52 -5.01 10.15
N LEU A 41 -6.30 -5.36 10.56
CA LEU A 41 -6.05 -6.18 11.74
C LEU A 41 -6.53 -5.49 13.02
N THR A 42 -6.29 -4.18 13.14
CA THR A 42 -6.75 -3.37 14.28
C THR A 42 -8.28 -3.30 14.33
N GLU A 43 -8.92 -2.97 13.20
CA GLU A 43 -10.37 -2.80 13.12
C GLU A 43 -11.12 -4.12 13.35
N THR A 44 -10.57 -5.24 12.88
CA THR A 44 -11.20 -6.56 12.99
C THR A 44 -10.77 -7.35 14.23
N ASN A 45 -9.77 -6.85 14.96
CA ASN A 45 -9.13 -7.53 16.10
C ASN A 45 -8.63 -8.95 15.75
N GLN A 46 -8.15 -9.14 14.52
CA GLN A 46 -7.57 -10.40 14.05
C GLN A 46 -6.04 -10.32 14.14
N SER A 47 -5.39 -11.46 14.38
CA SER A 47 -3.92 -11.54 14.42
C SER A 47 -3.26 -11.70 13.05
N SER A 48 -4.02 -12.11 12.04
CA SER A 48 -3.53 -12.33 10.68
C SER A 48 -4.66 -12.27 9.65
N LEU A 49 -4.29 -12.17 8.37
CA LEU A 49 -5.21 -12.17 7.24
C LEU A 49 -4.64 -12.97 6.06
N TYR A 50 -5.52 -13.36 5.13
CA TYR A 50 -5.11 -13.90 3.84
C TYR A 50 -5.01 -12.77 2.81
N TYR A 51 -3.88 -12.69 2.12
CA TYR A 51 -3.70 -11.76 1.02
C TYR A 51 -3.88 -12.46 -0.33
N ILE A 52 -4.74 -11.91 -1.19
CA ILE A 52 -4.92 -12.35 -2.58
C ILE A 52 -4.57 -11.17 -3.48
N GLY A 53 -3.46 -11.28 -4.21
CA GLY A 53 -3.01 -10.27 -5.15
C GLY A 53 -3.06 -10.77 -6.59
N HIS A 54 -3.41 -9.88 -7.52
CA HIS A 54 -3.34 -10.11 -8.96
C HIS A 54 -2.34 -9.14 -9.60
N SER A 55 -1.51 -9.62 -10.53
CA SER A 55 -0.55 -8.81 -11.30
C SER A 55 0.34 -7.96 -10.37
N GLN A 56 0.28 -6.62 -10.47
CA GLN A 56 1.05 -5.71 -9.60
C GLN A 56 0.73 -5.91 -8.10
N GLY A 57 -0.50 -6.33 -7.73
CA GLY A 57 -0.81 -6.67 -6.35
C GLY A 57 0.05 -7.82 -5.83
N THR A 58 0.27 -8.84 -6.67
CA THR A 58 1.20 -9.95 -6.36
C THR A 58 2.62 -9.45 -6.18
N LEU A 59 3.10 -8.62 -7.12
CA LEU A 59 4.45 -8.02 -7.06
C LEU A 59 4.65 -7.25 -5.75
N THR A 60 3.71 -6.38 -5.40
CA THR A 60 3.82 -5.49 -4.22
C THR A 60 3.96 -6.32 -2.93
N MET A 61 3.17 -7.39 -2.80
CA MET A 61 3.27 -8.30 -1.64
C MET A 61 4.58 -9.10 -1.63
N PHE A 62 5.04 -9.60 -2.78
CA PHE A 62 6.33 -10.28 -2.86
C PHE A 62 7.49 -9.35 -2.47
N SER A 63 7.50 -8.11 -2.95
CA SER A 63 8.51 -7.12 -2.58
C SER A 63 8.51 -6.89 -1.07
N ARG A 64 7.33 -6.71 -0.44
CA ARG A 64 7.21 -6.54 1.02
C ARG A 64 7.78 -7.73 1.79
N LEU A 65 7.32 -8.94 1.49
CA LEU A 65 7.74 -10.16 2.19
C LEU A 65 9.21 -10.51 1.96
N SER A 66 9.81 -10.06 0.85
CA SER A 66 11.23 -10.24 0.59
C SER A 66 12.15 -9.34 1.44
N LEU A 67 11.61 -8.21 1.91
CA LEU A 67 12.34 -7.24 2.73
C LEU A 67 12.03 -7.38 4.23
N ASP A 68 10.79 -7.77 4.56
CA ASP A 68 10.32 -7.94 5.93
C ASP A 68 9.46 -9.21 6.04
N PRO A 69 9.96 -10.26 6.70
CA PRO A 69 9.25 -11.54 6.81
C PRO A 69 8.22 -11.58 7.95
N ASN A 70 8.09 -10.50 8.73
CA ASN A 70 7.19 -10.43 9.89
C ASN A 70 5.84 -9.79 9.56
#